data_AF-C1N953-F1
#
_entry.id   AF-C1N953-F1
#
_cell.length_a   1.000
_cell.length_b   1.000
_cell.length_c   1.000
_cell.angle_alpha   90.00
_cell.angle_beta   90.00
_cell.angle_gamma   90.00
#
_symmetry.space_group_name_H-M   'P 1'
#
loop_
_entity.id
_entity.type
_entity.pdbx_description
1 polymer ?
#
loop_
_entity_poly.entity_id
_entity_poly.type
_entity_poly.pdbx_seq_one_letter_code
_entity_poly.pdbx_strand_id
1 'polypeptide(L)'
;HVSSNRLLPSTTSLRVISTNDASGKSSSWFFCSKDSRFLVKTCTPAEMNVLLKILPRYTKHASEHRASSLLPQYYGLYTIEVGRRSKAHFIIMNYWFATMHEIGTRYD
;
A
#
# COMPACT_ATOMS: atom_id res chain seq x y z
N HIS A 1 -10.38 -17.57 -2.78
CA HIS A 1 -9.54 -17.91 -1.61
C HIS A 1 -8.10 -17.55 -1.94
N VAL A 2 -7.54 -16.47 -1.37
CA VAL A 2 -6.11 -16.15 -1.50
C VAL A 2 -5.39 -17.00 -0.45
N SER A 3 -4.51 -17.90 -0.87
CA SER A 3 -3.74 -18.74 0.05
C SER A 3 -2.87 -17.86 0.95
N SER A 4 -2.99 -18.04 2.28
CA SER A 4 -2.34 -17.21 3.30
C SER A 4 -0.82 -17.08 3.10
N ASN A 5 -0.18 -18.10 2.52
CA ASN A 5 1.26 -18.10 2.20
C ASN A 5 1.68 -17.09 1.14
N ARG A 6 0.77 -16.61 0.28
CA ARG A 6 1.12 -15.64 -0.79
C ARG A 6 1.34 -14.22 -0.25
N LEU A 7 0.70 -13.90 0.88
CA LEU A 7 0.77 -12.60 1.53
C LEU A 7 1.93 -12.49 2.54
N LEU A 8 2.59 -13.62 2.86
CA LEU A 8 3.79 -13.59 3.69
C LEU A 8 4.96 -13.04 2.87
N PRO A 9 5.58 -11.92 3.29
CA PRO A 9 6.78 -11.43 2.63
C PRO A 9 7.93 -12.43 2.85
N SER A 10 8.83 -12.55 1.87
CA SER A 10 10.04 -13.39 2.01
C SER A 10 10.98 -12.87 3.11
N THR A 11 10.91 -11.58 3.40
CA THR A 11 11.55 -10.91 4.54
C THR A 11 10.68 -9.74 4.99
N THR A 12 10.64 -9.44 6.30
CA THR A 12 9.90 -8.28 6.85
C THR A 12 10.66 -6.96 6.69
N SER A 13 11.76 -6.94 5.93
CA SER A 13 12.58 -5.75 5.72
C SER A 13 11.90 -4.79 4.74
N LEU A 14 11.84 -3.51 5.13
CA LEU A 14 11.27 -2.42 4.35
C LEU A 14 12.38 -1.48 3.86
N ARG A 15 12.32 -1.08 2.58
CA ARG A 15 13.15 -0.03 1.99
C ARG A 15 12.33 1.23 1.80
N VAL A 16 12.85 2.40 2.16
CA VAL A 16 12.20 3.70 1.88
C VAL A 16 12.30 3.97 0.39
N ILE A 17 11.18 4.32 -0.27
CA ILE A 17 11.15 4.61 -1.71
C ILE A 17 11.07 6.11 -1.99
N SER A 18 10.44 6.90 -1.11
CA SER A 18 10.34 8.35 -1.29
C SER A 18 9.78 9.06 -0.05
N THR A 19 10.29 10.26 0.25
CA THR A 19 9.64 11.28 1.08
C THR A 19 9.06 12.47 0.28
N ASN A 20 9.51 12.70 -0.97
CA ASN A 20 9.18 13.93 -1.74
C ASN A 20 8.53 13.71 -3.13
N ASP A 21 8.77 12.60 -3.83
CA ASP A 21 8.34 12.44 -5.24
C ASP A 21 7.02 11.66 -5.43
N ALA A 22 6.53 10.99 -4.39
CA ALA A 22 5.25 10.27 -4.40
C ALA A 22 4.10 11.05 -3.74
N SER A 23 4.42 12.22 -3.18
CA SER A 23 3.45 13.11 -2.55
C SER A 23 2.86 14.07 -3.56
N GLY A 24 1.91 13.57 -4.36
CA GLY A 24 0.84 14.45 -4.83
C GLY A 24 0.11 15.01 -3.59
N LYS A 25 0.49 16.21 -3.14
CA LYS A 25 -0.14 17.04 -2.10
C LYS A 25 -0.11 16.57 -0.63
N SER A 26 0.02 15.27 -0.31
CA SER A 26 0.11 14.77 1.08
C SER A 26 1.52 14.29 1.45
N SER A 27 2.15 14.90 2.46
CA SER A 27 3.39 14.43 3.10
C SER A 27 3.20 13.03 3.70
N SER A 28 3.31 12.00 2.87
CA SER A 28 3.14 10.59 3.23
C SER A 28 4.38 9.81 2.82
N TRP A 29 4.83 8.91 3.68
CA TRP A 29 5.99 8.08 3.45
C TRP A 29 5.60 6.79 2.74
N PHE A 30 6.46 6.37 1.82
CA PHE A 30 6.29 5.15 1.06
C PHE A 30 7.47 4.21 1.31
N PHE A 31 7.14 2.96 1.62
CA PHE A 31 8.12 1.89 1.80
C PHE A 31 7.81 0.72 0.85
N CYS A 32 8.84 0.03 0.40
CA CYS A 32 8.75 -1.22 -0.35
C CYS A 32 9.16 -2.40 0.52
N SER A 33 8.53 -3.55 0.34
CA SER A 33 9.15 -4.80 0.79
C SER A 33 10.46 -5.08 0.02
N LYS A 34 11.40 -5.81 0.63
CA LYS A 34 12.69 -6.14 0.00
C LYS A 34 12.52 -6.89 -1.34
N ASP A 35 11.52 -7.77 -1.42
CA ASP A 35 11.15 -8.51 -2.62
C ASP A 35 10.31 -7.70 -3.63
N SER A 36 10.14 -6.40 -3.36
CA SER A 36 9.43 -5.44 -4.22
C SER A 36 7.98 -5.82 -4.50
N ARG A 37 7.34 -6.68 -3.69
CA ARG A 37 5.94 -7.10 -3.92
C ARG A 37 4.92 -6.17 -3.28
N PHE A 38 5.29 -5.54 -2.17
CA PHE A 38 4.38 -4.76 -1.35
C PHE A 38 4.85 -3.32 -1.23
N LEU A 39 3.90 -2.41 -1.33
CA LEU A 39 4.05 -1.00 -0.98
C LEU A 39 3.35 -0.76 0.36
N VAL A 40 4.02 -0.08 1.27
CA VAL A 40 3.46 0.41 2.53
C VAL A 40 3.40 1.93 2.43
N LYS A 41 2.19 2.49 2.55
CA LYS A 41 1.96 3.93 2.56
C LYS A 41 1.49 4.36 3.94
N THR A 42 2.16 5.34 4.56
CA THR A 42 1.60 6.00 5.75
C THR A 42 0.36 6.79 5.37
N CYS A 43 -0.68 6.73 6.17
CA CYS A 43 -1.89 7.52 5.94
C CYS A 43 -2.29 8.32 7.17
N THR A 44 -2.98 9.42 6.92
CA THR A 44 -3.65 10.20 7.96
C THR A 44 -4.94 9.48 8.41
N PRO A 45 -5.47 9.80 9.61
CA PRO A 45 -6.79 9.30 10.03
C PRO A 45 -7.91 9.64 9.04
N ALA A 46 -7.82 10.78 8.35
CA ALA A 46 -8.79 11.18 7.33
C ALA A 46 -8.76 10.24 6.11
N GLU A 47 -7.57 9.95 5.57
CA GLU A 47 -7.39 9.00 4.45
C GLU A 47 -7.80 7.57 4.85
N MET A 48 -7.47 7.16 6.08
CA MET A 48 -7.93 5.89 6.65
C MET A 48 -9.47 5.81 6.64
N ASN A 49 -10.14 6.85 7.13
CA ASN A 49 -11.60 6.90 7.16
C ASN A 49 -12.21 6.90 5.75
N VAL A 50 -11.57 7.56 4.78
CA VAL A 50 -11.99 7.50 3.38
C VAL A 50 -11.88 6.07 2.84
N LEU A 51 -10.75 5.39 3.07
CA LEU A 51 -10.57 4.00 2.65
C LEU A 51 -11.64 3.08 3.24
N LEU A 52 -11.92 3.21 4.54
CA LEU A 52 -12.96 2.43 5.22
C LEU A 52 -14.36 2.71 4.64
N LYS A 53 -14.67 3.97 4.33
CA LYS A 53 -15.96 4.35 3.71
C LYS A 53 -16.13 3.75 2.32
N ILE A 54 -15.08 3.71 1.49
CA ILE A 54 -15.16 3.15 0.13
C ILE A 54 -15.01 1.62 0.10
N LEU A 55 -14.59 1.00 1.21
CA LEU A 55 -14.23 -0.42 1.27
C LEU A 55 -15.30 -1.35 0.69
N PRO A 56 -16.60 -1.22 0.99
CA PRO A 56 -17.62 -2.12 0.45
C PRO A 56 -17.76 -2.04 -1.08
N ARG A 57 -17.65 -0.83 -1.65
CA ARG A 57 -17.70 -0.63 -3.11
C ARG A 57 -16.41 -1.12 -3.77
N TYR A 58 -15.28 -0.86 -3.13
CA TYR A 58 -13.97 -1.32 -3.58
C TYR A 58 -13.89 -2.85 -3.61
N THR A 59 -14.35 -3.56 -2.58
CA THR A 59 -14.29 -5.03 -2.54
C THR A 59 -15.12 -5.65 -3.65
N LYS A 60 -16.33 -5.11 -3.90
CA LYS A 60 -17.17 -5.52 -5.03
C LYS A 60 -16.44 -5.33 -6.36
N HIS A 61 -15.92 -4.13 -6.61
CA HIS A 61 -15.16 -3.83 -7.83
C HIS A 61 -13.94 -4.75 -8.00
N ALA A 62 -13.17 -4.96 -6.93
CA ALA A 62 -11.97 -5.78 -6.93
C ALA A 62 -12.28 -7.27 -7.17
N SER A 63 -13.44 -7.77 -6.73
CA SER A 63 -13.88 -9.13 -7.05
C SER A 63 -14.34 -9.27 -8.51
N GLU A 64 -15.04 -8.28 -9.05
CA GLU A 64 -15.59 -8.30 -10.41
C GLU A 64 -14.50 -8.05 -11.47
N HIS A 65 -13.52 -7.19 -11.18
CA HIS A 65 -12.52 -6.71 -12.15
C HIS A 65 -11.08 -7.10 -11.78
N ARG A 66 -10.90 -8.25 -11.11
CA ARG A 66 -9.60 -8.66 -10.54
C ARG A 66 -8.43 -8.66 -11.54
N ALA A 67 -8.68 -8.98 -12.81
CA ALA A 67 -7.65 -9.08 -13.85
C ALA A 67 -7.39 -7.77 -14.62
N SER A 68 -8.31 -6.81 -14.59
CA SER A 68 -8.28 -5.60 -15.43
C SER A 68 -8.24 -4.29 -14.65
N SER A 69 -8.51 -4.33 -13.34
CA SER A 69 -8.50 -3.14 -12.50
C SER A 69 -7.09 -2.57 -12.34
N LEU A 70 -6.96 -1.26 -12.60
CA LEU A 70 -5.75 -0.48 -12.31
C LEU A 70 -5.73 0.10 -10.88
N LEU A 71 -6.80 -0.11 -10.11
CA LEU A 71 -6.83 0.32 -8.71
C LEU A 71 -5.80 -0.47 -7.88
N PRO A 72 -5.16 0.17 -6.88
CA PRO A 72 -4.30 -0.51 -5.94
C PRO A 72 -5.02 -1.68 -5.27
N GLN A 73 -4.35 -2.82 -5.19
CA GLN A 73 -4.83 -3.97 -4.44
C GLN A 73 -4.49 -3.77 -2.96
N TYR A 74 -5.43 -3.24 -2.19
CA TYR A 74 -5.29 -3.13 -0.75
C TYR A 74 -5.29 -4.51 -0.09
N TYR A 75 -4.24 -4.80 0.67
CA TYR A 75 -4.07 -6.04 1.42
C TYR A 75 -4.36 -5.86 2.91
N GLY A 76 -4.20 -4.64 3.42
CA GLY A 76 -4.58 -4.34 4.78
C GLY A 76 -4.39 -2.87 5.14
N LEU A 77 -5.06 -2.49 6.22
CA LEU A 77 -4.96 -1.21 6.88
C LEU A 77 -4.62 -1.50 8.34
N TYR A 78 -3.52 -0.95 8.82
CA TYR A 78 -2.98 -1.24 10.14
C TYR A 78 -2.73 0.05 10.91
N THR A 79 -2.90 -0.03 12.23
CA THR A 79 -2.51 1.02 13.17
C THR A 79 -1.50 0.44 14.13
N ILE A 80 -0.34 1.08 14.25
CA ILE A 80 0.65 0.77 15.28
C ILE A 80 0.53 1.84 16.35
N GLU A 81 0.38 1.41 17.60
CA GLU A 81 0.36 2.29 18.76
C GLU A 81 1.67 2.12 19.53
N VAL A 82 2.43 3.20 19.69
CA VAL A 82 3.68 3.24 20.46
C VAL A 82 3.43 4.04 21.73
N GLY A 83 3.37 3.33 22.86
CA GLY A 83 2.99 3.92 24.14
C GLY A 83 1.53 4.42 24.15
N ARG A 84 1.23 5.42 25.00
CA ARG A 84 -0.15 5.93 25.19
C ARG A 84 -0.60 7.01 24.21
N ARG A 85 0.28 7.58 23.38
CA ARG A 85 -0.04 8.79 22.61
C ARG A 85 0.27 8.74 21.12
N SER A 86 1.20 7.90 20.67
CA SER A 86 1.63 7.90 19.28
C SER A 86 0.94 6.78 18.51
N LYS A 87 0.09 7.16 17.55
CA LYS A 87 -0.51 6.23 16.59
C LYS A 87 0.03 6.52 15.21
N ALA A 88 0.38 5.47 14.48
CA ALA A 88 0.76 5.57 13.09
C ALA A 88 -0.09 4.60 12.27
N HIS A 89 -0.66 5.10 11.18
CA HIS A 89 -1.56 4.33 10.31
C HIS A 89 -0.88 4.05 8.97
N PHE A 90 -1.06 2.84 8.47
CA PHE A 90 -0.40 2.40 7.25
C PHE A 90 -1.32 1.50 6.42
N ILE A 91 -1.24 1.68 5.11
CA ILE A 91 -1.93 0.85 4.12
C ILE A 91 -0.88 -0.03 3.45
N ILE A 92 -1.15 -1.34 3.40
CA ILE A 92 -0.36 -2.30 2.62
C ILE A 92 -1.10 -2.55 1.31
N MET A 93 -0.39 -2.40 0.19
CA MET A 93 -0.93 -2.61 -1.15
C MET A 93 0.11 -3.24 -2.08
N ASN A 94 -0.30 -3.66 -3.28
CA ASN A 94 0.64 -4.16 -4.28
C ASN A 94 1.57 -3.07 -4.79
N TYR A 95 2.80 -3.43 -5.10
CA TYR A 95 3.73 -2.56 -5.81
C TYR A 95 3.65 -2.84 -7.32
N TRP A 96 3.08 -1.92 -8.10
CA TRP A 96 2.90 -2.13 -9.55
C TRP A 96 4.21 -2.10 -10.35
N PHE A 97 5.20 -1.39 -9.80
CA PHE A 97 6.54 -1.23 -10.32
C PHE A 97 7.48 -2.40 -9.97
N ALA A 98 6.93 -3.52 -9.49
CA ALA A 98 7.63 -4.77 -9.25
C ALA A 98 8.00 -5.49 -10.57
N THR A 99 8.54 -4.76 -11.53
CA THR A 99 8.92 -5.28 -12.84
C THR A 99 10.39 -5.67 -12.84
N MET A 100 10.76 -6.71 -13.58
CA MET A 100 12.15 -7.17 -13.74
C MET A 100 13.07 -6.18 -14.48
N HIS A 101 12.55 -5.01 -14.85
CA HIS A 101 13.25 -4.00 -15.63
C HIS A 101 13.35 -2.69 -14.85
N GLU A 102 14.50 -2.03 -14.97
CA GLU A 102 14.78 -0.74 -14.34
C GLU A 102 13.87 0.36 -14.90
N ILE A 103 13.33 1.20 -14.02
CA ILE A 103 12.40 2.26 -14.41
C ILE A 103 13.23 3.48 -14.80
N GLY A 104 13.39 3.71 -16.11
CA GLY A 104 14.15 4.84 -16.63
C GLY A 104 13.44 6.19 -16.54
N THR A 105 12.10 6.22 -16.43
CA THR A 105 11.32 7.46 -16.35
C THR A 105 10.01 7.25 -15.60
N ARG A 106 9.56 8.25 -14.85
CA ARG A 106 8.30 8.25 -14.07
C ARG A 106 7.47 9.49 -14.42
N TYR A 107 6.16 9.33 -14.45
CA TYR A 107 5.18 10.38 -14.69
C TYR A 107 4.11 10.33 -13.59
N ASP A 108 3.61 11.50 -13.18
CA ASP A 108 2.45 11.68 -12.26
C ASP A 108 1.22 12.11 -13.08
#